data_AF-A0A075AN87-F1
#
_entry.id   AF-A0A075AN87-F1
#
_cell.length_a   1.000
_cell.length_b   1.000
_cell.length_c   1.000
_cell.angle_alpha   90.00
_cell.angle_beta   90.00
_cell.angle_gamma   90.00
#
_symmetry.space_group_name_H-M   'P 1'
#
loop_
_entity.id
_entity.type
_entity.pdbx_description
1 polymer ?
#
loop_
_entity_poly.entity_id
_entity_poly.type
_entity_poly.pdbx_seq_one_letter_code
_entity_poly.pdbx_strand_id
1 'polypeptide(L)'
;MASVSTKLTPSFRAQFIGLVIGTAMKKTAKEFVKRTVFFAHDPNEVTVIGDTVLLERVRKTMFKSERKNFVLKEIVKEAQRFKDPETGALFTAP
;
A
#
# COMPACT_ATOMS: atom_id res chain seq x y z
N MET A 1 29.55 1.37 -22.63
CA MET A 1 28.68 0.68 -21.65
C MET A 1 28.05 1.75 -20.77
N ALA A 2 26.80 2.14 -21.07
CA ALA A 2 26.13 3.22 -20.36
C ALA A 2 25.64 2.72 -18.99
N SER A 3 26.07 3.40 -17.93
CA SER A 3 25.54 3.20 -16.58
C SER A 3 24.08 3.63 -16.57
N VAL A 4 23.18 2.67 -16.39
CA VAL A 4 21.76 2.95 -16.13
C VAL A 4 21.69 3.61 -14.76
N SER A 5 21.66 4.94 -14.75
CA SER A 5 21.34 5.73 -13.57
C SER A 5 19.87 5.46 -13.24
N THR A 6 19.63 4.50 -12.34
CA THR A 6 18.34 4.32 -11.69
C THR A 6 18.09 5.57 -10.87
N LYS A 7 17.38 6.55 -11.46
CA LYS A 7 16.81 7.68 -10.73
C LYS A 7 16.02 7.08 -9.57
N LEU A 8 16.55 7.21 -8.35
CA LEU A 8 15.85 6.88 -7.12
C LEU A 8 14.51 7.61 -7.18
N THR A 9 13.45 6.85 -7.42
CA THR A 9 12.07 7.33 -7.34
C THR A 9 11.88 8.00 -5.99
N PRO A 10 11.15 9.12 -5.90
CA PRO A 10 10.97 9.82 -4.64
C PRO A 10 10.45 8.83 -3.61
N SER A 11 11.22 8.59 -2.55
CA SER A 11 10.84 7.63 -1.52
C SER A 11 9.53 8.12 -0.90
N PHE A 12 8.41 7.50 -1.28
CA PHE A 12 7.14 7.74 -0.62
C PHE A 12 7.31 7.25 0.81
N ARG A 13 7.58 8.19 1.72
CA ARG A 13 7.68 7.90 3.15
C ARG A 13 6.28 7.52 3.60
N ALA A 14 6.04 6.23 3.78
CA ALA A 14 4.87 5.77 4.49
C ALA A 14 4.92 6.37 5.90
N GLN A 15 3.96 7.25 6.20
CA GLN A 15 3.84 7.88 7.51
C GLN A 15 2.83 7.05 8.32
N PHE A 16 3.30 6.47 9.42
CA PHE A 16 2.47 5.73 10.35
C PHE A 16 2.40 6.50 11.66
N ILE A 17 1.28 6.37 12.37
CA ILE A 17 1.14 6.84 13.74
C ILE A 17 1.24 5.60 14.64
N GLY A 18 2.23 5.56 15.51
CA GLY A 18 2.49 4.47 16.45
C GLY A 18 2.56 4.95 17.90
N LEU A 19 2.45 4.01 18.82
CA LEU A 19 2.74 4.23 20.24
C LEU A 19 4.19 3.84 20.51
N VAL A 20 5.00 4.74 21.07
CA VAL A 20 6.36 4.39 21.51
C VAL A 20 6.28 3.42 22.69
N ILE A 21 6.93 2.26 22.58
CA ILE A 21 6.95 1.20 23.60
C ILE A 21 8.34 0.94 24.17
N GLY A 22 9.39 1.56 23.63
CA GLY A 22 10.73 1.43 24.17
C GLY A 22 11.73 2.38 23.52
N THR A 23 12.71 2.81 24.31
CA THR A 23 13.73 3.80 23.91
C THR A 23 15.14 3.40 24.35
N ALA A 24 15.36 2.10 24.64
CA ALA A 24 16.60 1.60 25.21
C ALA A 24 17.84 1.77 24.31
N MET A 25 17.67 2.10 23.03
CA MET A 25 18.76 2.26 22.06
C MET A 25 18.98 3.74 21.70
N LYS A 26 20.25 4.16 21.60
CA LYS A 26 20.62 5.55 21.26
C LYS A 26 20.06 5.93 19.89
N LYS A 27 19.27 6.99 19.82
CA LYS A 27 18.62 7.52 18.60
C LYS A 27 17.66 6.51 17.93
N THR A 28 17.03 5.62 18.69
CA THR A 28 16.02 4.70 18.15
C THR A 28 14.87 4.51 19.12
N ALA A 29 13.63 4.59 18.60
CA ALA A 29 12.42 4.28 19.33
C ALA A 29 11.80 3.00 18.76
N LYS A 30 11.41 2.07 19.64
CA LYS A 30 10.59 0.92 19.29
C LYS A 30 9.13 1.37 19.35
N GLU A 31 8.42 1.23 18.26
CA GLU A 31 7.02 1.68 18.15
C GLU A 31 6.10 0.49 17.89
N PHE A 32 4.95 0.50 18.53
CA PHE A 32 3.82 -0.37 18.23
C PHE A 32 2.87 0.37 17.30
N VAL A 33 2.75 -0.11 16.06
CA VAL A 33 1.81 0.41 15.08
C VAL A 33 0.54 -0.45 15.11
N LYS A 34 -0.58 0.14 15.53
CA LYS A 34 -1.88 -0.53 15.47
C LYS A 34 -2.34 -0.62 14.01
N ARG A 35 -2.77 -1.80 13.58
CA ARG A 35 -3.39 -1.98 12.25
C ARG A 35 -4.61 -1.07 12.12
N THR A 36 -4.61 -0.24 11.08
CA THR A 36 -5.73 0.66 10.75
C THR A 36 -6.26 0.28 9.38
N VAL A 37 -7.58 0.26 9.23
CA VAL A 37 -8.25 -0.01 7.96
C VAL A 37 -8.61 1.32 7.31
N PHE A 38 -8.28 1.47 6.03
CA PHE A 38 -8.61 2.63 5.23
C PHE A 38 -9.44 2.22 4.01
N PHE A 39 -10.28 3.13 3.54
CA PHE A 39 -10.95 2.99 2.25
C PHE A 39 -10.18 3.76 1.19
N ALA A 40 -9.73 3.05 0.16
CA ALA A 40 -9.11 3.62 -1.02
C ALA A 40 -10.08 3.60 -2.20
N HIS A 41 -9.93 4.57 -3.10
CA HIS A 41 -10.56 4.51 -4.41
C HIS A 41 -9.60 3.83 -5.40
N ASP A 42 -10.04 2.69 -5.93
CA ASP A 42 -9.47 2.06 -7.10
C ASP A 42 -10.40 2.36 -8.30
N PRO A 43 -9.99 3.18 -9.28
CA PRO A 43 -10.85 3.58 -10.38
C PRO A 43 -11.06 2.48 -11.43
N ASN A 44 -10.12 1.53 -11.54
CA ASN A 44 -10.13 0.50 -12.57
C ASN A 44 -10.37 -0.90 -11.99
N GLU A 45 -10.55 -1.01 -10.67
CA GLU A 45 -10.79 -2.27 -9.96
C GLU A 45 -9.70 -3.33 -10.25
N VAL A 46 -8.45 -2.87 -10.31
CA VAL A 46 -7.28 -3.71 -10.66
C VAL A 46 -6.72 -4.48 -9.47
N THR A 47 -7.03 -4.05 -8.25
CA THR A 47 -6.48 -4.65 -7.03
C THR A 47 -7.17 -5.95 -6.65
N VAL A 48 -6.38 -6.89 -6.13
CA VAL A 48 -6.83 -8.20 -5.67
C VAL A 48 -6.41 -8.40 -4.21
N ILE A 49 -7.14 -9.25 -3.48
CA ILE A 49 -6.81 -9.62 -2.10
C ILE A 49 -5.37 -10.17 -2.06
N GLY A 50 -4.56 -9.63 -1.14
CA GLY A 50 -3.16 -9.98 -0.97
C GLY A 50 -2.17 -9.03 -1.65
N ASP A 51 -2.63 -8.13 -2.54
CA ASP A 51 -1.77 -7.14 -3.17
C ASP A 51 -1.23 -6.16 -2.11
N THR A 52 0.07 -5.88 -2.16
CA THR A 52 0.66 -4.77 -1.40
C THR A 52 0.61 -3.52 -2.25
N VAL A 53 -0.18 -2.54 -1.81
CA VAL A 53 -0.46 -1.33 -2.57
C VAL A 53 0.09 -0.07 -1.91
N LEU A 54 0.53 0.87 -2.74
CA LEU A 54 0.82 2.23 -2.32
C LEU A 54 -0.44 3.07 -2.50
N LEU A 55 -0.86 3.72 -1.41
CA LEU A 55 -2.01 4.61 -1.40
C LEU A 55 -1.55 6.06 -1.29
N GLU A 56 -2.13 6.91 -2.12
CA GLU A 56 -1.93 8.35 -2.06
C GLU A 56 -3.08 9.00 -1.29
N ARG A 57 -2.74 9.87 -0.32
CA ARG A 57 -3.74 10.59 0.46
C ARG A 57 -4.31 11.74 -0.37
N VAL A 58 -5.63 11.85 -0.39
CA VAL A 58 -6.36 12.86 -1.15
C VAL A 58 -7.30 13.65 -0.26
N ARG A 59 -7.66 14.86 -0.69
CA ARG A 59 -8.62 15.70 0.03
C ARG A 59 -10.02 15.08 -0.09
N LYS A 60 -10.78 15.09 1.00
CA LYS A 60 -12.15 14.56 1.06
C LYS A 60 -13.08 15.12 -0.01
N THR A 61 -12.86 16.37 -0.41
CA THR A 61 -13.64 17.06 -1.45
C THR A 61 -13.53 16.42 -2.83
N MET A 62 -12.54 15.54 -3.05
CA MET A 62 -12.31 14.87 -4.33
C MET A 62 -13.22 13.66 -4.55
N PHE A 63 -13.81 13.10 -3.48
CA PHE A 63 -14.74 11.97 -3.56
C PHE A 63 -16.13 12.36 -3.07
N LYS A 64 -17.15 11.73 -3.66
CA LYS A 64 -18.53 11.79 -3.13
C LYS A 64 -18.67 11.10 -1.77
N SER A 65 -17.75 10.19 -1.42
CA SER A 65 -17.78 9.43 -0.16
C SER A 65 -16.84 10.03 0.89
N GLU A 66 -17.36 10.29 2.10
CA GLU A 66 -16.59 10.88 3.20
C GLU A 66 -15.53 9.96 3.83
N ARG A 67 -15.63 8.65 3.57
CA ARG A 67 -14.74 7.62 4.12
C ARG A 67 -13.52 7.38 3.24
N LYS A 68 -13.59 7.72 1.95
CA LYS A 68 -12.50 7.56 0.99
C LYS A 68 -11.56 8.76 1.10
N ASN A 69 -10.41 8.54 1.73
CA ASN A 69 -9.38 9.55 1.90
C ASN A 69 -8.11 9.23 1.10
N PHE A 70 -8.14 8.12 0.36
CA PHE A 70 -6.99 7.58 -0.34
C PHE A 70 -7.38 7.12 -1.75
N VAL A 71 -6.41 7.17 -2.66
CA VAL A 71 -6.48 6.62 -4.02
C VAL A 71 -5.37 5.60 -4.19
N LEU A 72 -5.67 4.53 -4.92
CA LEU A 72 -4.66 3.59 -5.37
C LEU A 72 -3.66 4.30 -6.31
N LYS A 73 -2.39 4.32 -5.93
CA LYS A 73 -1.32 4.88 -6.76
C LYS A 73 -0.66 3.80 -7.61
N GLU A 74 -0.18 2.75 -6.97
CA GLU A 74 0.49 1.62 -7.62
C GLU A 74 0.40 0.35 -6.77
N ILE A 75 0.51 -0.80 -7.43
CA ILE A 75 0.69 -2.10 -6.79
C ILE A 75 2.20 -2.30 -6.64
N VAL A 76 2.69 -2.28 -5.39
CA VAL A 76 4.13 -2.43 -5.08
C VAL A 76 4.55 -3.90 -5.20
N LYS A 77 3.66 -4.81 -4.79
CA LYS A 77 3.87 -6.25 -4.88
C LYS A 77 2.54 -6.94 -5.18
N GLU A 78 2.50 -7.70 -6.26
CA GLU A 78 1.34 -8.49 -6.62
C GLU A 78 1.18 -9.69 -5.67
N ALA A 79 -0.09 -10.02 -5.38
CA ALA A 79 -0.47 -11.23 -4.68
C ALA A 79 -0.08 -12.47 -5.49
N GLN A 80 0.07 -13.59 -4.79
CA GLN A 80 0.18 -14.87 -5.47
C GLN A 80 -1.17 -15.22 -6.10
N ARG A 81 -1.22 -15.18 -7.43
CA ARG A 81 -2.41 -15.46 -8.23
C ARG A 81 -2.28 -16.83 -8.87
N PHE A 82 -3.27 -17.68 -8.68
CA PHE A 82 -3.43 -18.93 -9.41
C PHE A 82 -4.63 -18.79 -10.35
N LYS A 83 -4.40 -18.95 -11.65
CA LYS A 83 -5.47 -19.04 -12.64
C LYS A 83 -5.72 -20.51 -12.93
N ASP A 84 -6.93 -20.97 -12.67
CA ASP A 84 -7.34 -22.30 -13.07
C ASP A 84 -7.43 -22.37 -14.61
N PRO A 85 -6.72 -23.30 -15.27
CA PRO A 85 -6.70 -23.42 -16.72
C PRO A 85 -8.05 -23.84 -17.32
N GLU A 86 -8.91 -24.53 -16.57
CA GLU A 86 -10.20 -25.04 -17.10
C GLU A 86 -11.33 -24.03 -16.89
N THR A 87 -11.38 -23.40 -15.73
CA THR A 87 -12.45 -22.46 -15.36
C THR A 87 -12.10 -21.00 -15.62
N GLY A 88 -10.81 -20.67 -15.77
CA GLY A 88 -10.33 -19.30 -15.86
C GLY A 88 -10.45 -18.50 -14.55
N ALA A 89 -10.87 -19.15 -13.46
CA ALA A 89 -11.07 -18.50 -12.18
C ALA A 89 -9.73 -18.07 -11.57
N LEU A 90 -9.72 -16.84 -11.03
CA LEU A 90 -8.59 -16.27 -10.31
C LEU A 90 -8.71 -16.57 -8.82
N PHE A 91 -7.77 -17.36 -8.32
CA PHE A 91 -7.61 -17.64 -6.91
C PHE A 91 -6.42 -16.85 -6.37
N THR A 92 -6.60 -16.22 -5.21
CA THR A 92 -5.56 -15.47 -4.51
C THR A 92 -5.42 -16.00 -3.10
N ALA A 93 -4.18 -16.18 -2.66
CA ALA A 93 -3.89 -16.47 -1.26
C ALA A 93 -3.84 -15.15 -0.45
N PRO A 94 -4.50 -15.09 0.72
CA PRO A 94 -4.45 -13.93 1.61
C PRO A 94 -3.09 -13.75 2.30
#